data_AF-A0A669D596-F1
#
_entry.id   AF-A0A669D596-F1
#
_cell.length_a   1.000
_cell.length_b   1.000
_cell.length_c   1.000
_cell.angle_alpha   90.00
_cell.angle_beta   90.00
_cell.angle_gamma   90.00
#
_symmetry.space_group_name_H-M   'P 1'
#
loop_
_entity.id
_entity.type
_entity.pdbx_description
1 polymer ?
#
loop_
_entity_poly.entity_id
_entity_poly.type
_entity_poly.pdbx_seq_one_letter_code
_entity_poly.pdbx_strand_id
1 'polypeptide(L)'
;MCLHSRQKQIFLLTYLSRPFTKVALLPCRFSGFIPDQPTVMWTRSDLDPKTVHMRLEGGDDLTGQNQHYSGRTSIMVDALNTGDFSLTLRKPQRTNVCNYTCTMSDGTGERRLTDVQLQVKGQQQTPDENTGEKISLYIYVFKLCTINFLCKSDG
;
A
#
# COMPACT_ATOMS: atom_id res chain seq x y z
N MET A 1 32.07 -5.35 7.55
CA MET A 1 31.65 -6.77 7.57
C MET A 1 30.12 -6.80 7.50
N CYS A 2 29.54 -6.91 6.31
CA CYS A 2 28.08 -6.99 6.16
C CYS A 2 27.66 -8.45 6.18
N LEU A 3 27.22 -8.92 7.35
CA LEU A 3 26.39 -10.11 7.43
C LEU A 3 24.94 -9.62 7.44
N HIS A 4 24.13 -10.10 6.50
CA HIS A 4 22.83 -10.74 6.72
C HIS A 4 22.13 -10.95 5.36
N SER A 5 21.93 -12.22 5.03
CA SER A 5 21.24 -12.69 3.84
C SER A 5 19.84 -13.19 4.20
N ARG A 6 18.87 -12.85 3.33
CA ARG A 6 17.53 -13.43 3.11
C ARG A 6 16.45 -13.24 4.18
N GLN A 7 15.33 -12.65 3.74
CA GLN A 7 14.02 -13.34 3.66
C GLN A 7 13.05 -12.58 2.72
N LYS A 8 12.55 -13.24 1.66
CA LYS A 8 11.28 -12.85 1.01
C LYS A 8 10.17 -13.25 1.98
N GLN A 9 9.71 -12.34 2.83
CA GLN A 9 8.54 -12.64 3.66
C GLN A 9 7.27 -12.48 2.81
N ILE A 10 6.68 -13.61 2.43
CA ILE A 10 5.31 -13.64 1.92
C ILE A 10 4.39 -13.50 3.14
N PHE A 11 3.99 -12.28 3.47
CA PHE A 11 2.87 -12.09 4.37
C PHE A 11 1.57 -12.36 3.60
N LEU A 12 0.95 -13.51 3.87
CA LEU A 12 -0.41 -13.81 3.41
C LEU A 12 -1.40 -13.01 4.26
N LEU A 13 -1.47 -11.69 4.03
CA LEU A 13 -2.62 -10.93 4.51
C LEU A 13 -3.75 -11.15 3.51
N THR A 14 -4.66 -12.05 3.89
CA THR A 14 -5.89 -12.30 3.16
C THR A 14 -6.90 -11.23 3.53
N TYR A 15 -7.25 -10.37 2.58
CA TYR A 15 -8.35 -9.44 2.76
C TYR A 15 -9.57 -9.95 2.01
N LEU A 16 -10.65 -10.22 2.76
CA LEU A 16 -11.95 -10.61 2.23
C LEU A 16 -12.76 -9.36 1.95
N SER A 17 -13.17 -9.17 0.70
CA SER A 17 -14.13 -8.12 0.35
C SER A 17 -15.46 -8.74 -0.08
N ARG A 18 -16.54 -8.18 0.47
CA ARG A 18 -17.93 -8.56 0.18
C ARG A 18 -18.33 -8.03 -1.21
N PRO A 19 -19.29 -8.67 -1.90
CA PRO A 19 -19.63 -8.39 -3.30
C PRO A 19 -20.00 -6.92 -3.57
N PHE A 20 -20.54 -6.22 -2.58
CA PHE A 20 -20.96 -4.83 -2.70
C PHE A 20 -19.80 -3.83 -2.73
N THR A 21 -18.59 -4.17 -2.22
CA THR A 21 -17.43 -3.28 -2.29
C THR A 21 -16.10 -4.05 -2.25
N LYS A 22 -15.39 -4.06 -3.38
CA LYS A 22 -14.01 -4.56 -3.46
C LYS A 22 -13.05 -3.57 -2.80
N VAL A 23 -12.33 -4.01 -1.77
CA VAL A 23 -11.33 -3.20 -1.06
C VAL A 23 -10.06 -4.04 -0.86
N ALA A 24 -8.92 -3.38 -0.92
CA ALA A 24 -7.59 -3.92 -0.64
C ALA A 24 -6.89 -3.00 0.36
N LEU A 25 -6.18 -3.57 1.33
CA LEU A 25 -5.32 -2.81 2.24
C LEU A 25 -3.86 -3.12 1.90
N LEU A 26 -3.12 -2.11 1.44
CA LEU A 26 -1.68 -2.22 1.20
C LEU A 26 -0.95 -1.85 2.50
N PRO A 27 -0.26 -2.80 3.15
CA PRO A 27 0.37 -2.53 4.44
C PRO A 27 1.57 -1.60 4.28
N CYS A 28 1.68 -0.58 5.13
CA CYS A 28 2.89 0.23 5.33
C CYS A 28 2.94 0.71 6.78
N ARG A 29 3.82 0.11 7.59
CA ARG A 29 4.01 0.49 9.00
C ARG A 29 5.43 0.93 9.25
N PHE A 30 5.58 1.98 10.03
CA PHE A 30 6.87 2.52 10.42
C PHE A 30 6.88 2.75 11.93
N SER A 31 7.91 2.22 12.60
CA SER A 31 8.05 2.27 14.06
C SER A 31 9.25 3.12 14.51
N GLY A 32 9.81 3.92 13.61
CA GLY A 32 10.93 4.82 13.89
C GLY A 32 10.50 6.25 14.17
N PHE A 33 11.47 7.15 14.28
CA PHE A 33 11.23 8.58 14.38
C PHE A 33 10.61 9.13 13.08
N ILE A 34 9.39 9.66 13.18
CA ILE A 34 8.73 10.40 12.11
C ILE A 34 9.22 11.86 12.23
N PRO A 35 9.82 12.42 11.17
CA PRO A 35 10.33 13.79 11.19
C PRO A 35 9.21 14.82 11.25
N ASP A 36 9.56 16.06 11.58
CA ASP A 36 8.64 17.20 11.51
C ASP A 36 8.24 17.46 10.05
N GLN A 37 6.98 17.87 9.82
CA GLN A 37 6.41 18.11 8.49
C GLN A 37 6.57 16.92 7.52
N PRO A 38 6.22 15.69 7.93
CA PRO A 38 6.42 14.51 7.09
C PRO A 38 5.45 14.53 5.90
N THR A 39 5.95 14.04 4.77
CA THR A 39 5.18 13.73 3.56
C THR A 39 5.21 12.23 3.35
N VAL A 40 4.05 11.58 3.41
CA VAL A 40 3.88 10.16 3.12
C VAL A 40 3.25 10.02 1.74
N MET A 41 3.88 9.23 0.87
CA MET A 41 3.43 9.02 -0.50
C MET A 41 3.27 7.55 -0.80
N TRP A 42 2.13 7.23 -1.42
CA TRP A 42 1.98 6.02 -2.20
C TRP A 42 2.14 6.34 -3.67
N THR A 43 3.03 5.63 -4.35
CA THR A 43 3.26 5.79 -5.79
C THR A 43 3.12 4.46 -6.51
N ARG A 44 2.86 4.56 -7.82
CA ARG A 44 2.95 3.45 -8.76
C ARG A 44 3.90 3.78 -9.90
N SER A 45 4.92 2.94 -10.05
CA SER A 45 6.00 3.15 -11.03
C SER A 45 5.56 3.08 -12.48
N ASP A 46 4.47 2.37 -12.78
CA ASP A 46 3.93 2.14 -14.12
C ASP A 46 2.89 3.18 -14.56
N LEU A 47 2.69 4.24 -13.78
CA LEU A 47 1.72 5.29 -14.05
C LEU A 47 2.38 6.63 -14.32
N ASP A 48 1.65 7.47 -15.06
CA ASP A 48 1.94 8.89 -15.18
C ASP A 48 0.61 9.66 -15.05
N PRO A 49 0.44 10.52 -14.04
CA PRO A 49 1.30 10.74 -12.88
C PRO A 49 1.48 9.48 -12.01
N LYS A 50 2.60 9.36 -11.29
CA LYS A 50 2.89 8.19 -10.44
C LYS A 50 2.12 8.18 -9.11
N THR A 51 1.61 9.33 -8.67
CA THR A 51 1.03 9.49 -7.33
C THR A 51 -0.30 8.75 -7.22
N VAL A 52 -0.37 7.80 -6.28
CA VAL A 52 -1.58 7.07 -5.91
C VAL A 52 -2.30 7.76 -4.76
N HIS A 53 -1.56 8.25 -3.76
CA HIS A 53 -2.09 9.00 -2.62
C HIS A 53 -0.93 9.74 -1.94
N MET A 54 -1.20 10.93 -1.40
CA MET A 54 -0.22 11.71 -0.66
C MET A 54 -0.88 12.29 0.59
N ARG A 55 -0.16 12.18 1.71
CA ARG A 55 -0.57 12.61 3.04
C ARG A 55 0.54 13.50 3.61
N LEU A 56 0.20 14.75 3.89
CA LEU A 56 1.02 15.72 4.60
C LEU A 56 0.59 15.77 6.08
N GLU A 57 1.35 16.51 6.89
CA GLU A 57 0.95 16.83 8.27
C GLU A 57 -0.46 17.45 8.36
N GLY A 58 -0.79 18.35 7.42
CA GLY A 58 -2.09 19.01 7.35
C GLY A 58 -3.23 18.16 6.78
N GLY A 59 -2.99 16.91 6.36
CA GLY A 59 -3.99 16.04 5.75
C GLY A 59 -3.62 15.56 4.34
N ASP A 60 -4.62 15.11 3.58
CA ASP A 60 -4.40 14.60 2.22
C ASP A 60 -4.15 15.76 1.23
N ASP A 61 -3.10 15.64 0.40
CA ASP A 61 -2.92 16.47 -0.79
C ASP A 61 -3.09 15.59 -2.04
N LEU A 62 -4.23 15.73 -2.71
CA LEU A 62 -4.58 14.91 -3.87
C LEU A 62 -4.45 15.66 -5.19
N THR A 63 -3.87 16.86 -5.20
CA THR A 63 -3.78 17.73 -6.39
C THR A 63 -3.03 17.07 -7.54
N GLY A 64 -1.95 16.32 -7.23
CA GLY A 64 -1.16 15.56 -8.20
C GLY A 64 -1.56 14.07 -8.32
N GLN A 65 -2.68 13.67 -7.74
CA GLN A 65 -3.10 12.26 -7.75
C GLN A 65 -3.45 11.80 -9.17
N ASN A 66 -3.01 10.58 -9.53
CA ASN A 66 -3.41 9.96 -10.77
C ASN A 66 -4.93 9.74 -10.79
N GLN A 67 -5.60 10.18 -11.87
CA GLN A 67 -7.06 10.17 -11.98
C GLN A 67 -7.69 8.78 -11.80
N HIS A 68 -6.96 7.69 -12.09
CA HIS A 68 -7.43 6.34 -11.83
C HIS A 68 -7.66 6.03 -10.34
N TYR A 69 -7.12 6.84 -9.42
CA TYR A 69 -7.21 6.65 -7.97
C TYR A 69 -8.12 7.66 -7.27
N SER A 70 -8.66 8.64 -8.00
CA SER A 70 -9.58 9.63 -7.46
C SER A 70 -10.79 8.96 -6.79
N GLY A 71 -11.05 9.34 -5.53
CA GLY A 71 -12.14 8.79 -4.71
C GLY A 71 -12.00 7.30 -4.35
N ARG A 72 -10.83 6.70 -4.59
CA ARG A 72 -10.58 5.27 -4.38
C ARG A 72 -9.53 4.98 -3.31
N THR A 73 -8.83 5.98 -2.81
CA THR A 73 -7.75 5.80 -1.85
C THR A 73 -8.03 6.52 -0.55
N SER A 74 -7.56 5.96 0.56
CA SER A 74 -7.50 6.63 1.85
C SER A 74 -6.38 6.06 2.71
N ILE A 75 -5.76 6.91 3.51
CA ILE A 75 -4.86 6.54 4.61
C ILE A 75 -5.57 6.92 5.92
N MET A 76 -5.17 6.31 7.04
CA MET A 76 -5.74 6.61 8.35
C MET A 76 -5.51 8.09 8.71
N VAL A 77 -6.50 8.74 9.33
CA VAL A 77 -6.42 10.18 9.63
C VAL A 77 -5.29 10.48 10.63
N ASP A 78 -5.10 9.59 11.60
CA ASP A 78 -4.07 9.60 12.63
C ASP A 78 -2.83 8.77 12.24
N ALA A 79 -2.61 8.53 10.94
CA ALA A 79 -1.48 7.71 10.47
C ALA A 79 -0.12 8.23 10.93
N LEU A 80 0.07 9.55 11.02
CA LEU A 80 1.31 10.15 11.52
C LEU A 80 1.51 9.93 13.04
N ASN A 81 0.43 9.80 13.81
CA ASN A 81 0.51 9.51 15.25
C ASN A 81 0.77 8.03 15.51
N THR A 82 0.22 7.15 14.67
CA THR A 82 0.27 5.69 14.84
C THR A 82 1.42 5.02 14.09
N GLY A 83 2.00 5.70 13.10
CA GLY A 83 2.96 5.12 12.17
C GLY A 83 2.35 4.10 11.19
N ASP A 84 1.01 4.03 11.10
CA ASP A 84 0.31 3.14 10.16
C ASP A 84 -0.12 3.90 8.89
N PHE A 85 0.74 3.86 7.88
CA PHE A 85 0.57 4.49 6.57
C PHE A 85 -0.10 3.57 5.54
N SER A 86 -0.81 2.53 5.99
CA SER A 86 -1.43 1.55 5.10
C SER A 86 -2.47 2.20 4.19
N LEU A 87 -2.44 1.87 2.89
CA LEU A 87 -3.36 2.40 1.90
C LEU A 87 -4.60 1.53 1.80
N THR A 88 -5.77 2.10 2.07
CA THR A 88 -7.04 1.49 1.69
C THR A 88 -7.34 1.84 0.23
N LEU A 89 -7.43 0.83 -0.63
CA LEU A 89 -7.70 0.96 -2.06
C LEU A 89 -9.04 0.31 -2.43
N ARG A 90 -9.96 1.11 -2.98
CA ARG A 90 -11.26 0.66 -3.49
C ARG A 90 -11.16 0.22 -4.94
N LYS A 91 -11.93 -0.82 -5.28
CA LYS A 91 -12.00 -1.45 -6.61
C LYS A 91 -10.61 -1.84 -7.16
N PRO A 92 -9.72 -2.45 -6.37
CA PRO A 92 -8.35 -2.76 -6.79
C PRO A 92 -8.30 -3.53 -8.11
N GLN A 93 -7.33 -3.18 -8.95
CA GLN A 93 -7.02 -3.94 -10.16
C GLN A 93 -5.75 -4.77 -9.94
N ARG A 94 -5.71 -5.94 -10.58
CA ARG A 94 -4.55 -6.84 -10.51
C ARG A 94 -3.30 -6.12 -11.03
N THR A 95 -2.19 -6.31 -10.33
CA THR A 95 -0.87 -5.88 -10.79
C THR A 95 0.04 -7.07 -11.02
N ASN A 96 0.89 -7.01 -12.04
CA ASN A 96 1.82 -8.09 -12.38
C ASN A 96 3.20 -7.91 -11.72
N VAL A 97 3.53 -6.71 -11.23
CA VAL A 97 4.85 -6.35 -10.69
C VAL A 97 4.68 -5.57 -9.36
N CYS A 98 5.76 -5.45 -8.56
CA CYS A 98 5.85 -4.66 -7.33
C CYS A 98 5.73 -3.16 -7.64
N ASN A 99 4.51 -2.69 -7.91
CA ASN A 99 4.34 -1.35 -8.45
C ASN A 99 3.99 -0.34 -7.36
N TYR A 100 3.35 -0.75 -6.26
CA TYR A 100 3.01 0.16 -5.18
C TYR A 100 4.20 0.37 -4.26
N THR A 101 4.64 1.62 -4.11
CA THR A 101 5.74 2.01 -3.22
C THR A 101 5.20 2.99 -2.19
N CYS A 102 5.48 2.74 -0.91
CA CYS A 102 5.25 3.66 0.19
C CYS A 102 6.57 4.36 0.54
N THR A 103 6.59 5.69 0.50
CA THR A 103 7.73 6.51 0.90
C THR A 103 7.33 7.54 1.95
N MET A 104 8.31 7.97 2.75
CA MET A 104 8.20 9.07 3.68
C MET A 104 9.35 10.04 3.45
N SER A 105 9.06 11.34 3.40
CA SER A 105 10.03 12.40 3.18
C SER A 105 9.80 13.55 4.16
N ASP A 106 10.85 14.30 4.46
CA ASP A 106 10.83 15.56 5.23
C ASP A 106 11.29 16.76 4.36
N GLY A 107 11.30 16.60 3.04
CA GLY A 107 11.83 17.58 2.10
C GLY A 107 13.35 17.59 1.96
N THR A 108 14.10 16.98 2.88
CA THR A 108 15.57 16.84 2.79
C THR A 108 16.00 15.50 2.18
N GLY A 109 15.20 14.46 2.39
CA GLY A 109 15.43 13.14 1.82
C GLY A 109 14.14 12.32 1.72
N GLU A 110 14.19 11.25 0.94
CA GLU A 110 13.10 10.29 0.81
C GLU A 110 13.55 8.93 1.37
N ARG A 111 12.75 8.38 2.27
CA ARG A 111 12.91 7.03 2.81
C ARG A 111 11.83 6.11 2.24
N ARG A 112 12.26 5.06 1.55
CA ARG A 112 11.38 3.98 1.10
C ARG A 112 11.02 3.07 2.27
N LEU A 113 9.72 2.92 2.55
CA LEU A 113 9.21 2.16 3.69
C LEU A 113 8.83 0.73 3.32
N THR A 114 8.10 0.55 2.20
CA THR A 114 7.70 -0.78 1.73
C THR A 114 7.33 -0.76 0.25
N ASP A 115 7.48 -1.94 -0.37
CA ASP A 115 7.07 -2.23 -1.74
C ASP A 115 6.04 -3.34 -1.74
N VAL A 116 4.91 -3.10 -2.40
CA VAL A 116 3.79 -4.04 -2.41
C VAL A 116 3.43 -4.44 -3.84
N GLN A 117 3.43 -5.74 -4.08
CA GLN A 117 2.79 -6.34 -5.24
C GLN A 117 1.40 -6.85 -4.84
N LEU A 118 0.35 -6.33 -5.47
CA LEU A 118 -1.02 -6.78 -5.26
C LEU A 118 -1.39 -7.90 -6.25
N GLN A 119 -1.66 -9.09 -5.73
CA GLN A 119 -2.12 -10.27 -6.48
C GLN A 119 -3.58 -10.61 -6.14
N VAL A 120 -4.33 -11.06 -7.14
CA VAL A 120 -5.70 -11.58 -6.96
C VAL A 120 -5.61 -13.10 -7.03
N LYS A 121 -5.99 -13.81 -5.95
CA LYS A 121 -5.90 -15.29 -5.91
C LYS A 121 -7.22 -16.02 -6.18
N GLY A 122 -8.38 -15.37 -6.09
CA GLY A 122 -9.63 -16.02 -6.47
C GLY A 122 -10.91 -15.24 -6.13
N GLN A 123 -12.01 -15.73 -6.68
CA GLN A 123 -13.39 -15.34 -6.35
C GLN A 123 -14.11 -16.59 -5.85
N GLN A 124 -14.55 -16.61 -4.59
CA GLN A 124 -15.45 -17.66 -4.09
C GLN A 124 -16.89 -17.18 -4.21
N GLN A 125 -17.79 -18.07 -4.63
CA GLN A 125 -19.22 -17.80 -4.68
C GLN A 125 -19.90 -18.63 -3.61
N THR A 126 -20.56 -17.98 -2.66
CA THR A 126 -21.38 -18.65 -1.65
C THR A 126 -22.81 -18.11 -1.74
N PRO A 127 -23.86 -18.95 -1.63
CA PRO A 127 -25.21 -18.45 -1.46
C PRO A 127 -25.31 -17.64 -0.16
N ASP A 128 -25.97 -16.49 -0.20
CA ASP A 128 -26.42 -15.82 1.03
C ASP A 128 -27.50 -16.68 1.69
N GLU A 129 -27.30 -17.03 2.96
CA GLU A 129 -28.17 -17.93 3.73
C GLU A 129 -29.55 -17.31 4.01
N ASN A 130 -29.69 -15.98 3.92
CA ASN A 130 -30.93 -15.25 4.19
C ASN A 130 -31.67 -14.84 2.92
N THR A 131 -30.95 -14.50 1.85
CA THR A 131 -31.56 -13.95 0.62
C THR A 131 -31.48 -14.86 -0.60
N GLY A 132 -30.65 -15.90 -0.57
CA GLY A 132 -30.35 -16.74 -1.74
C GLY A 132 -29.55 -16.02 -2.83
N GLU A 133 -29.10 -14.78 -2.59
CA GLU A 133 -28.27 -14.02 -3.53
C GLU A 133 -26.86 -14.61 -3.59
N LYS A 134 -26.24 -14.63 -4.78
CA LYS A 134 -24.86 -15.10 -4.93
C LYS A 134 -23.88 -14.09 -4.34
N ILE A 135 -23.30 -14.39 -3.19
CA ILE A 135 -22.21 -13.61 -2.60
C ILE A 135 -20.91 -13.96 -3.32
N SER A 136 -20.27 -12.96 -3.92
CA SER A 136 -18.90 -13.09 -4.45
C SER A 136 -17.88 -12.54 -3.47
N LEU A 137 -17.05 -13.42 -2.92
CA LEU A 137 -15.92 -13.10 -2.05
C LEU A 137 -14.66 -12.95 -2.89
N TYR A 138 -14.00 -11.80 -2.81
CA TYR A 138 -12.68 -11.62 -3.45
C TYR A 138 -11.57 -11.77 -2.42
N ILE A 139 -10.59 -12.62 -2.77
CA ILE A 139 -9.40 -12.91 -1.98
C ILE A 139 -8.21 -12.21 -2.63
N TYR A 140 -7.74 -11.15 -1.98
CA TYR A 140 -6.51 -10.43 -2.35
C TYR A 140 -5.33 -10.96 -1.55
N VAL A 141 -4.19 -11.13 -2.22
CA VAL A 141 -2.91 -11.52 -1.61
C VAL A 141 -1.87 -10.49 -1.99
N PHE A 142 -1.16 -9.98 -1.00
CA PHE A 142 -0.08 -9.04 -1.21
C PHE A 142 1.27 -9.74 -1.05
N LYS A 143 2.26 -9.32 -1.82
CA LYS A 143 3.65 -9.71 -1.60
C LYS A 143 4.45 -8.46 -1.29
N LEU A 144 5.11 -8.46 -0.14
CA LEU A 144 6.13 -7.47 0.16
C LEU A 144 7.37 -7.79 -0.66
N CYS A 145 7.86 -6.80 -1.38
CA CYS A 145 9.05 -6.95 -2.20
C CYS A 145 10.27 -6.49 -1.39
N THR A 146 11.40 -7.19 -1.54
CA THR A 146 12.62 -6.89 -0.79
C THR A 146 13.14 -5.51 -1.17
N ILE A 147 13.23 -4.60 -0.20
CA ILE A 147 13.96 -3.35 -0.36
C ILE A 147 15.46 -3.67 -0.23
N ASN A 148 16.20 -3.56 -1.33
CA ASN A 148 17.65 -3.63 -1.26
C ASN A 148 18.16 -2.24 -0.83
N PHE A 149 18.60 -2.10 0.43
CA PHE A 149 19.37 -0.94 0.84
C PHE A 149 20.76 -1.03 0.18
N LEU A 150 21.06 -0.11 -0.74
CA LEU A 150 22.42 0.11 -1.21
C LEU A 150 23.20 0.76 -0.06
N CYS A 151 23.96 -0.04 0.70
CA CYS A 151 24.98 0.53 1.59
C CYS A 151 26.03 1.22 0.71
N LYS A 152 26.13 2.55 0.79
CA LYS A 152 27.38 3.24 0.41
C LYS A 152 28.40 2.93 1.51
N SER A 153 29.49 2.28 1.13
CA SER A 153 30.69 2.26 1.95
C SER A 153 31.31 3.66 1.86
N ASP A 154 31.34 4.39 2.96
CA ASP A 154 32.32 5.47 3.11
C ASP A 154 33.67 4.83 3.49
N GLY A 155 34.73 5.43 2.97
CA GLY A 155 36.11 4.91 2.82
C GLY A 155 36.77 4.33 4.06
#